data_AF-A0A9D5PTM9-F1
#
_entry.id   AF-A0A9D5PTM9-F1
#
_cell.length_a   1.000
_cell.length_b   1.000
_cell.length_c   1.000
_cell.angle_alpha   90.00
_cell.angle_beta   90.00
_cell.angle_gamma   90.00
#
_symmetry.space_group_name_H-M   'P 1'
#
loop_
_entity.id
_entity.type
_entity.pdbx_description
1 polymer ?
#
loop_
_entity_poly.entity_id
_entity_poly.type
_entity_poly.pdbx_seq_one_letter_code
_entity_poly.pdbx_strand_id
1 'polypeptide(L)'
;MKKNILALLLLSAMLASSACGGSSTDTTDTTGGASDTTAAEETGVTDGLGEWDFGGDTFDMLTRLYSMVHANLNTDETTGDLLNDEIYNRNRRVEDRFNFKFTETYYSYDDGGNDYPRQFLLAGDETYDLYSGRLNNMFTFAAEGLIIPAGEIPHIDHTKPYWNDQLHEILKVAGKYRFVVGDYSLAAADFASFMIYNKTMADEFSISGLYDLVREGKWTLDKFAEYAKLAVSDLDGNQKMDASDRYGYVSVAYDVPIDLALGAGVRLFSKDENDLITYVAPTDEKVIDVFNRIWEIMWDDGVWHVNTANDDRLEQLKLFTDNQSLFAYATPFILTTTLRETTVDFGVLPFPKWDEKQENYYTRTGGIELFGISYSNKKPEMAGVIMEAMACDSYNNLTPAYYDATLNVKGTRDEDSVEMLQIILDSRIHDYGDTLLFGELNSPIIKFMMRQNDRNFVSKFTGAEAKIQGVLDTFHQGFADNDK
;
A
#
# COMPACT_ATOMS: atom_id res chain seq x y z
N MET A 1 34.36 -8.00 -37.92
CA MET A 1 33.44 -6.88 -37.66
C MET A 1 32.10 -7.25 -38.29
N LYS A 2 31.28 -8.09 -37.65
CA LYS A 2 30.15 -7.75 -36.77
C LYS A 2 29.21 -6.69 -37.38
N LYS A 3 28.12 -7.17 -38.00
CA LYS A 3 26.80 -6.52 -38.14
C LYS A 3 25.83 -7.58 -38.68
N ASN A 4 25.04 -8.19 -37.80
CA ASN A 4 23.84 -8.92 -38.19
C ASN A 4 22.67 -8.27 -37.44
N ILE A 5 21.73 -7.73 -38.21
CA ILE A 5 20.48 -7.11 -37.81
C ILE A 5 19.35 -7.92 -38.46
N LEU A 6 18.38 -8.27 -37.60
CA LEU A 6 16.94 -8.48 -37.80
C LEU A 6 16.39 -9.50 -38.83
N ALA A 7 15.62 -10.44 -38.27
CA ALA A 7 14.13 -10.50 -38.31
C ALA A 7 13.46 -11.71 -38.99
N LEU A 8 12.28 -11.99 -38.42
CA LEU A 8 11.15 -12.84 -38.83
C LEU A 8 11.07 -14.29 -38.30
N LEU A 9 9.80 -14.66 -38.00
CA LEU A 9 9.19 -15.95 -37.62
C LEU A 9 8.98 -16.07 -36.10
N LEU A 10 7.79 -16.32 -35.54
CA LEU A 10 6.49 -16.75 -36.06
C LEU A 10 5.45 -16.44 -34.96
N LEU A 11 4.39 -15.70 -35.30
CA LEU A 11 3.18 -15.58 -34.48
C LEU A 11 2.09 -16.42 -35.19
N SER A 12 1.74 -17.58 -34.64
CA SER A 12 0.53 -18.31 -35.04
C SER A 12 0.22 -19.46 -34.08
N ALA A 13 -1.07 -19.54 -33.73
CA ALA A 13 -1.81 -20.66 -33.13
C ALA A 13 -1.94 -20.68 -31.60
N MET A 14 -2.94 -19.94 -31.09
CA MET A 14 -3.88 -20.51 -30.12
C MET A 14 -5.29 -19.98 -30.43
N LEU A 15 -6.09 -20.83 -31.08
CA LEU A 15 -7.54 -20.71 -31.18
C LEU A 15 -8.14 -22.09 -30.98
N ALA A 16 -9.16 -22.11 -30.12
CA ALA A 16 -10.23 -23.08 -29.98
C ALA A 16 -9.90 -24.46 -29.38
N SER A 17 -10.23 -24.60 -28.09
CA SER A 17 -10.72 -25.85 -27.51
C SER A 17 -11.97 -25.57 -26.66
N SER A 18 -13.13 -25.53 -27.29
CA SER A 18 -14.42 -25.77 -26.62
C SER A 18 -15.06 -26.99 -27.27
N ALA A 19 -15.08 -28.07 -26.50
CA ALA A 19 -15.53 -29.39 -26.90
C ALA A 19 -17.07 -29.45 -27.01
N CYS A 20 -17.50 -30.27 -27.96
CA CYS A 20 -18.88 -30.58 -28.33
C CYS A 20 -19.69 -31.26 -27.21
N GLY A 21 -21.01 -31.06 -27.25
CA GLY A 21 -21.97 -31.98 -26.66
C GLY A 21 -23.42 -31.71 -27.07
N GLY A 22 -23.98 -32.53 -27.98
CA GLY A 22 -25.40 -32.92 -27.95
C GLY A 22 -26.34 -32.33 -29.02
N SER A 23 -26.74 -33.17 -29.98
CA SER A 23 -27.58 -32.92 -31.14
C SER A 23 -29.10 -33.06 -30.93
N SER A 24 -29.93 -32.29 -31.68
CA SER A 24 -31.05 -32.80 -32.51
C SER A 24 -31.71 -31.72 -33.40
N THR A 25 -31.99 -32.13 -34.64
CA THR A 25 -32.67 -31.52 -35.83
C THR A 25 -34.11 -31.04 -35.55
N ASP A 26 -34.84 -30.18 -36.28
CA ASP A 26 -34.92 -29.61 -37.64
C ASP A 26 -35.67 -28.25 -37.50
N THR A 27 -35.55 -27.17 -38.29
CA THR A 27 -36.05 -26.96 -39.66
C THR A 27 -35.69 -25.52 -40.09
N THR A 28 -35.50 -25.33 -41.40
CA THR A 28 -35.20 -24.06 -42.10
C THR A 28 -36.33 -23.02 -42.04
N ASP A 29 -35.97 -21.75 -41.79
CA ASP A 29 -36.57 -20.61 -42.50
C ASP A 29 -35.58 -19.45 -42.61
N THR A 30 -35.52 -18.84 -43.80
CA THR A 30 -34.53 -17.81 -44.18
C THR A 30 -35.25 -16.49 -44.39
N THR A 31 -35.01 -15.47 -43.57
CA THR A 31 -35.22 -14.05 -43.93
C THR A 31 -34.59 -13.10 -42.92
N GLY A 32 -33.89 -12.09 -43.43
CA GLY A 32 -33.74 -10.80 -42.76
C GLY A 32 -32.43 -10.57 -42.03
N GLY A 33 -31.42 -10.08 -42.75
CA GLY A 33 -30.27 -9.42 -42.14
C GLY A 33 -30.72 -8.13 -41.45
N ALA A 34 -30.60 -8.11 -40.12
CA ALA A 34 -30.39 -6.92 -39.33
C ALA A 34 -29.10 -7.16 -38.55
N SER A 35 -28.07 -6.38 -38.87
CA SER A 35 -26.87 -6.29 -38.04
C SER A 35 -27.28 -5.53 -36.79
N ASP A 36 -27.82 -6.26 -35.79
CA ASP A 36 -27.81 -5.76 -34.42
C ASP A 36 -26.36 -5.76 -33.98
N THR A 37 -25.75 -4.58 -34.01
CA THR A 37 -24.55 -4.29 -33.24
C THR A 37 -24.98 -4.39 -31.78
N THR A 38 -24.84 -5.58 -31.20
CA THR A 38 -24.96 -5.77 -29.77
C THR A 38 -23.90 -4.85 -29.14
N ALA A 39 -24.35 -3.77 -28.51
CA ALA A 39 -23.49 -3.00 -27.62
C ALA A 39 -22.91 -4.00 -26.63
N ALA A 40 -21.58 -4.04 -26.50
CA ALA A 40 -20.94 -4.77 -25.43
C ALA A 40 -21.57 -4.27 -24.12
N GLU A 41 -22.05 -5.18 -23.28
CA GLU A 41 -22.43 -4.83 -21.91
C GLU A 41 -21.19 -4.18 -21.27
N GLU A 42 -21.29 -2.92 -20.87
CA GLU A 42 -20.28 -2.30 -20.01
C GLU A 42 -20.34 -3.02 -18.66
N THR A 43 -19.48 -4.02 -18.48
CA THR A 43 -19.33 -4.75 -17.21
C THR A 43 -18.56 -3.95 -16.15
N GLY A 44 -18.21 -2.69 -16.44
CA GLY A 44 -17.44 -1.81 -15.56
C GLY A 44 -18.30 -0.93 -14.66
N VAL A 45 -17.70 -0.40 -13.60
CA VAL A 45 -18.31 0.62 -12.74
C VAL A 45 -18.37 1.95 -13.51
N THR A 46 -19.43 2.73 -13.30
CA THR A 46 -19.61 4.06 -13.89
C THR A 46 -19.51 5.15 -12.82
N ASP A 47 -18.87 6.26 -13.17
CA ASP A 47 -18.79 7.48 -12.35
C ASP A 47 -20.11 8.26 -12.31
N GLY A 48 -21.01 8.05 -13.28
CA GLY A 48 -22.26 8.82 -13.37
C GLY A 48 -22.06 10.30 -13.72
N LEU A 49 -20.86 10.69 -14.18
CA LEU A 49 -20.58 12.04 -14.65
C LEU A 49 -21.25 12.27 -16.02
N GLY A 50 -21.87 13.43 -16.18
CA GLY A 50 -22.45 13.88 -17.44
C GLY A 50 -21.39 14.34 -18.45
N GLU A 51 -21.83 15.14 -19.43
CA GLU A 51 -20.93 15.78 -20.39
C GLU A 51 -20.28 17.02 -19.76
N TRP A 52 -18.96 17.11 -19.89
CA TRP A 52 -18.16 18.27 -19.51
C TRP A 52 -17.18 18.61 -20.65
N ASP A 53 -16.84 19.89 -20.77
CA ASP A 53 -15.84 20.40 -21.70
C ASP A 53 -15.06 21.51 -20.98
N PHE A 54 -13.80 21.23 -20.66
CA PHE A 54 -12.92 22.17 -19.97
C PHE A 54 -12.10 23.02 -20.94
N GLY A 55 -12.43 23.04 -22.25
CA GLY A 55 -11.90 24.00 -23.21
C GLY A 55 -10.40 23.87 -23.51
N GLY A 56 -9.81 22.71 -23.22
CA GLY A 56 -8.38 22.46 -23.35
C GLY A 56 -7.55 23.05 -22.19
N ASP A 57 -8.18 23.39 -21.06
CA ASP A 57 -7.49 23.84 -19.84
C ASP A 57 -6.59 22.74 -19.26
N THR A 58 -5.73 23.10 -18.31
CA THR A 58 -4.84 22.15 -17.62
C THR A 58 -5.40 21.75 -16.26
N PHE A 59 -5.09 20.52 -15.87
CA PHE A 59 -5.20 20.02 -14.50
C PHE A 59 -3.78 19.75 -13.99
N ASP A 60 -3.29 20.66 -13.14
CA ASP A 60 -1.88 20.71 -12.75
C ASP A 60 -1.66 19.99 -11.41
N MET A 61 -0.80 18.98 -11.38
CA MET A 61 -0.54 18.16 -10.18
C MET A 61 0.87 18.41 -9.63
N LEU A 62 1.00 18.58 -8.32
CA LEU A 62 2.28 18.53 -7.61
C LEU A 62 2.42 17.20 -6.87
N THR A 63 3.30 16.34 -7.35
CA THR A 63 3.46 14.97 -6.86
C THR A 63 4.76 14.76 -6.09
N ARG A 64 4.66 14.12 -4.92
CA ARG A 64 5.83 13.70 -4.14
C ARG A 64 6.49 12.50 -4.80
N LEU A 65 7.76 12.63 -5.17
CA LEU A 65 8.58 11.49 -5.58
C LEU A 65 9.16 10.79 -4.37
N TYR A 66 9.00 9.47 -4.36
CA TYR A 66 9.64 8.59 -3.40
C TYR A 66 10.03 7.28 -4.06
N SER A 67 11.25 6.81 -3.81
CA SER A 67 11.86 5.70 -4.55
C SER A 67 11.29 4.32 -4.25
N MET A 68 10.31 4.23 -3.34
CA MET A 68 9.69 2.97 -2.90
C MET A 68 8.20 2.86 -3.24
N VAL A 69 7.73 3.65 -4.21
CA VAL A 69 6.33 3.68 -4.62
C VAL A 69 6.21 4.09 -6.08
N HIS A 70 5.19 3.58 -6.78
CA HIS A 70 4.75 4.10 -8.07
C HIS A 70 4.00 5.42 -7.85
N ALA A 71 4.76 6.52 -7.73
CA ALA A 71 4.23 7.84 -7.39
C ALA A 71 3.46 8.52 -8.54
N ASN A 72 3.84 8.24 -9.79
CA ASN A 72 3.39 9.01 -10.94
C ASN A 72 1.88 8.87 -11.17
N LEU A 73 1.20 10.00 -11.31
CA LEU A 73 -0.19 10.06 -11.76
C LEU A 73 -0.31 10.32 -13.26
N ASN A 74 0.76 10.76 -13.93
CA ASN A 74 0.81 10.97 -15.37
C ASN A 74 2.11 10.46 -16.00
N THR A 75 2.01 10.07 -17.27
CA THR A 75 3.15 9.65 -18.10
C THR A 75 2.99 10.22 -19.50
N ASP A 76 4.10 10.58 -20.14
CA ASP A 76 4.08 11.24 -21.45
C ASP A 76 3.97 10.25 -22.63
N GLU A 77 4.35 8.99 -22.41
CA GLU A 77 4.36 7.94 -23.43
C GLU A 77 4.22 6.54 -22.83
N THR A 78 3.75 5.61 -23.67
CA THR A 78 3.82 4.17 -23.40
C THR A 78 5.27 3.67 -23.52
N THR A 79 5.68 2.78 -22.63
CA THR A 79 7.02 2.19 -22.56
C THR A 79 7.02 0.67 -22.78
N GLY A 80 5.85 0.03 -22.84
CA GLY A 80 5.70 -1.43 -22.86
C GLY A 80 5.69 -2.06 -21.47
N ASP A 81 5.87 -1.26 -20.41
CA ASP A 81 5.57 -1.66 -19.04
C ASP A 81 4.07 -1.51 -18.79
N LEU A 82 3.44 -2.57 -18.26
CA LEU A 82 1.99 -2.66 -18.13
C LEU A 82 1.42 -1.52 -17.27
N LEU A 83 2.08 -1.15 -16.17
CA LEU A 83 1.57 -0.12 -15.26
C LEU A 83 1.73 1.28 -15.86
N ASN A 84 2.89 1.55 -16.45
CA ASN A 84 3.13 2.81 -17.15
C ASN A 84 2.13 3.03 -18.29
N ASP A 85 1.91 2.00 -19.10
CA ASP A 85 1.04 2.07 -20.26
C ASP A 85 -0.43 2.26 -19.84
N GLU A 86 -0.85 1.65 -18.74
CA GLU A 86 -2.21 1.83 -18.25
C GLU A 86 -2.45 3.21 -17.62
N ILE A 87 -1.46 3.77 -16.90
CA ILE A 87 -1.50 5.16 -16.44
C ILE A 87 -1.62 6.12 -17.64
N TYR A 88 -0.83 5.90 -18.70
CA TYR A 88 -0.90 6.69 -19.92
C TYR A 88 -2.31 6.63 -20.54
N ASN A 89 -2.82 5.41 -20.74
CA ASN A 89 -4.10 5.18 -21.40
C ASN A 89 -5.27 5.77 -20.61
N ARG A 90 -5.31 5.57 -19.28
CA ARG A 90 -6.28 6.23 -18.40
C ARG A 90 -6.30 7.72 -18.62
N ASN A 91 -5.14 8.36 -18.57
CA ASN A 91 -5.06 9.81 -18.67
C ASN A 91 -5.51 10.31 -20.04
N ARG A 92 -5.18 9.61 -21.14
CA ARG A 92 -5.70 9.95 -22.47
C ARG A 92 -7.23 9.79 -22.55
N ARG A 93 -7.79 8.72 -21.99
CA ARG A 93 -9.26 8.50 -21.97
C ARG A 93 -9.98 9.64 -21.25
N VAL A 94 -9.47 10.06 -20.09
CA VAL A 94 -10.09 11.13 -19.29
C VAL A 94 -9.90 12.50 -19.97
N GLU A 95 -8.71 12.80 -20.50
CA GLU A 95 -8.45 14.03 -21.28
C GLU A 95 -9.36 14.16 -22.50
N ASP A 96 -9.50 13.09 -23.28
CA ASP A 96 -10.33 13.09 -24.49
C ASP A 96 -11.82 13.22 -24.16
N ARG A 97 -12.26 12.63 -23.03
CA ARG A 97 -13.66 12.70 -22.59
C ARG A 97 -14.10 14.11 -22.19
N PHE A 98 -13.22 14.88 -21.55
CA PHE A 98 -13.60 16.19 -20.97
C PHE A 98 -12.82 17.38 -21.55
N ASN A 99 -12.02 17.18 -22.59
CA ASN A 99 -11.24 18.22 -23.28
C ASN A 99 -10.37 19.06 -22.32
N PHE A 100 -9.37 18.44 -21.72
CA PHE A 100 -8.33 19.10 -20.91
C PHE A 100 -6.98 18.40 -21.09
N LYS A 101 -5.93 18.88 -20.39
CA LYS A 101 -4.61 18.22 -20.34
C LYS A 101 -4.10 18.05 -18.91
N PHE A 102 -3.56 16.87 -18.60
CA PHE A 102 -2.81 16.65 -17.37
C PHE A 102 -1.39 17.22 -17.49
N THR A 103 -0.93 17.81 -16.40
CA THR A 103 0.49 18.09 -16.17
C THR A 103 0.85 17.58 -14.78
N GLU A 104 2.07 17.08 -14.63
CA GLU A 104 2.58 16.60 -13.35
C GLU A 104 3.96 17.19 -13.10
N THR A 105 4.08 17.94 -12.01
CA THR A 105 5.34 18.45 -11.49
C THR A 105 5.73 17.64 -10.27
N TYR A 106 7.02 17.36 -10.15
CA TYR A 106 7.52 16.52 -9.08
C TYR A 106 8.32 17.33 -8.07
N TYR A 107 8.22 16.93 -6.81
CA TYR A 107 9.13 17.36 -5.76
C TYR A 107 9.65 16.16 -4.98
N SER A 108 10.81 16.32 -4.37
CA SER A 108 11.48 15.32 -3.56
C SER A 108 11.86 15.90 -2.20
N TYR A 109 12.46 15.06 -1.36
CA TYR A 109 12.99 15.53 -0.08
C TYR A 109 14.07 16.63 -0.26
N ASP A 110 14.80 16.64 -1.37
CA ASP A 110 15.88 17.59 -1.63
C ASP A 110 15.38 19.00 -1.98
N ASP A 111 14.11 19.14 -2.37
CA ASP A 111 13.50 20.41 -2.80
C ASP A 111 12.99 21.29 -1.65
N GLY A 112 13.06 20.80 -0.41
CA GLY A 112 12.49 21.45 0.78
C GLY A 112 11.87 20.48 1.78
N GLY A 113 12.14 19.18 1.64
CA GLY A 113 11.55 18.14 2.45
C GLY A 113 10.09 17.85 2.08
N ASN A 114 9.42 17.05 2.92
CA ASN A 114 8.02 16.68 2.71
C ASN A 114 7.05 17.89 2.86
N ASP A 115 7.53 19.03 3.38
CA ASP A 115 6.74 20.25 3.60
C ASP A 115 6.73 21.20 2.38
N TYR A 116 7.44 20.85 1.31
CA TYR A 116 7.54 21.67 0.10
C TYR A 116 6.19 22.19 -0.44
N PRO A 117 5.08 21.41 -0.47
CA PRO A 117 3.77 21.89 -0.91
C PRO A 117 3.22 23.05 -0.06
N ARG A 118 3.55 23.10 1.23
CA ARG A 118 2.94 24.03 2.20
C ARG A 118 3.15 25.48 1.83
N GLN A 119 4.28 25.83 1.19
CA GLN A 119 4.57 27.21 0.80
C GLN A 119 3.61 27.74 -0.27
N PHE A 120 3.21 26.88 -1.21
CA PHE A 120 2.24 27.23 -2.27
C PHE A 120 0.86 27.40 -1.66
N LEU A 121 0.47 26.46 -0.79
CA LEU A 121 -0.81 26.49 -0.08
C LEU A 121 -0.96 27.76 0.78
N LEU A 122 0.07 28.12 1.57
CA LEU A 122 0.06 29.33 2.39
C LEU A 122 0.03 30.63 1.58
N ALA A 123 0.65 30.63 0.39
CA ALA A 123 0.64 31.78 -0.51
C ALA A 123 -0.70 31.96 -1.25
N GLY A 124 -1.60 30.96 -1.18
CA GLY A 124 -2.77 30.90 -2.04
C GLY A 124 -2.38 30.76 -3.52
N ASP A 125 -1.27 30.08 -3.78
CA ASP A 125 -0.74 29.88 -5.12
C ASP A 125 -1.70 28.96 -5.92
N GLU A 126 -1.97 29.35 -7.16
CA GLU A 126 -2.92 28.70 -8.07
C GLU A 126 -2.21 27.83 -9.13
N THR A 127 -0.91 27.56 -8.97
CA THR A 127 -0.11 26.78 -9.94
C THR A 127 -0.54 25.32 -10.03
N TYR A 128 -0.98 24.71 -8.92
CA TYR A 128 -1.38 23.31 -8.88
C TYR A 128 -2.81 23.16 -8.37
N ASP A 129 -3.56 22.29 -9.04
CA ASP A 129 -4.91 21.90 -8.67
C ASP A 129 -4.94 20.80 -7.61
N LEU A 130 -4.01 19.84 -7.71
CA LEU A 130 -3.90 18.68 -6.83
C LEU A 130 -2.50 18.59 -6.22
N TYR A 131 -2.46 18.40 -4.91
CA TYR A 131 -1.22 18.22 -4.15
C TYR A 131 -1.18 16.80 -3.61
N SER A 132 -0.14 16.05 -3.97
CA SER A 132 0.24 14.81 -3.30
C SER A 132 1.29 15.11 -2.25
N GLY A 133 1.18 14.47 -1.09
CA GLY A 133 2.21 14.58 -0.09
C GLY A 133 2.17 13.46 0.93
N ARG A 134 3.29 13.35 1.64
CA ARG A 134 3.43 12.37 2.73
C ARG A 134 2.33 12.60 3.75
N LEU A 135 1.67 11.52 4.16
CA LEU A 135 0.51 11.55 5.05
C LEU A 135 0.60 12.57 6.20
N ASN A 136 1.67 12.54 7.01
CA ASN A 136 1.79 13.39 8.20
C ASN A 136 1.76 14.89 7.85
N ASN A 137 2.36 15.27 6.72
CA ASN A 137 2.36 16.66 6.24
C ASN A 137 0.96 17.04 5.71
N MET A 138 0.29 16.13 4.99
CA MET A 138 -1.08 16.37 4.52
C MET A 138 -2.08 16.54 5.66
N PHE A 139 -1.92 15.80 6.77
CA PHE A 139 -2.67 16.05 8.01
C PHE A 139 -2.42 17.44 8.59
N THR A 140 -1.17 17.92 8.59
CA THR A 140 -0.86 19.30 8.99
C THR A 140 -1.58 20.30 8.09
N PHE A 141 -1.56 20.11 6.77
CA PHE A 141 -2.21 21.05 5.85
C PHE A 141 -3.74 21.05 6.05
N ALA A 142 -4.34 19.89 6.28
CA ALA A 142 -5.77 19.77 6.56
C ALA A 142 -6.19 20.47 7.87
N ALA A 143 -5.41 20.29 8.95
CA ALA A 143 -5.68 20.94 10.23
C ALA A 143 -5.41 22.44 10.20
N GLU A 144 -4.54 22.92 9.32
CA GLU A 144 -4.31 24.35 9.06
C GLU A 144 -5.35 24.98 8.13
N GLY A 145 -6.28 24.20 7.57
CA GLY A 145 -7.33 24.70 6.67
C GLY A 145 -6.83 25.03 5.27
N LEU A 146 -5.67 24.46 4.89
CA LEU A 146 -5.01 24.76 3.63
C LEU A 146 -5.56 23.96 2.44
N ILE A 147 -6.29 22.87 2.70
CA ILE A 147 -6.91 22.03 1.68
C ILE A 147 -8.41 21.90 1.93
N ILE A 148 -9.17 21.71 0.85
CA ILE A 148 -10.61 21.46 0.89
C ILE A 148 -10.85 20.06 1.49
N PRO A 149 -11.73 19.92 2.51
CA PRO A 149 -12.13 18.61 2.99
C PRO A 149 -12.71 17.77 1.85
N ALA A 150 -12.30 16.52 1.72
CA ALA A 150 -12.70 15.65 0.62
C ALA A 150 -14.22 15.47 0.49
N GLY A 151 -14.96 15.52 1.61
CA GLY A 151 -16.43 15.47 1.60
C GLY A 151 -17.11 16.74 1.04
N GLU A 152 -16.36 17.82 0.85
CA GLU A 152 -16.84 19.12 0.35
C GLU A 152 -16.42 19.37 -1.11
N ILE A 153 -15.63 18.48 -1.71
CA ILE A 153 -15.24 18.58 -3.12
C ILE A 153 -16.45 18.20 -4.00
N PRO A 154 -16.86 19.05 -4.96
CA PRO A 154 -17.99 18.76 -5.85
C PRO A 154 -17.77 17.46 -6.64
N HIS A 155 -18.86 16.78 -7.00
CA HIS A 155 -18.88 15.62 -7.91
C HIS A 155 -18.16 14.35 -7.43
N ILE A 156 -17.51 14.35 -6.27
CA ILE A 156 -16.96 13.13 -5.69
C ILE A 156 -18.07 12.34 -5.00
N ASP A 157 -18.28 11.09 -5.44
CA ASP A 157 -19.22 10.16 -4.82
C ASP A 157 -18.48 9.12 -3.98
N HIS A 158 -18.21 9.44 -2.72
CA HIS A 158 -17.51 8.56 -1.77
C HIS A 158 -18.21 7.20 -1.52
N THR A 159 -19.41 6.96 -2.06
CA THR A 159 -20.08 5.65 -1.96
C THR A 159 -19.63 4.66 -3.04
N LYS A 160 -18.82 5.11 -3.99
CA LYS A 160 -18.34 4.32 -5.11
C LYS A 160 -17.15 3.45 -4.70
N PRO A 161 -17.03 2.23 -5.26
CA PRO A 161 -16.05 1.23 -4.80
C PRO A 161 -14.58 1.61 -5.06
N TYR A 162 -14.34 2.63 -5.88
CA TYR A 162 -13.01 3.14 -6.22
C TYR A 162 -12.49 4.21 -5.26
N TRP A 163 -13.30 4.62 -4.28
CA TRP A 163 -12.87 5.41 -3.14
C TRP A 163 -12.68 4.43 -1.99
N ASN A 164 -11.44 4.24 -1.54
CA ASN A 164 -11.10 3.18 -0.60
C ASN A 164 -11.78 3.41 0.78
N ASP A 165 -12.98 2.83 0.96
CA ASP A 165 -13.85 3.03 2.13
C ASP A 165 -13.13 2.83 3.46
N GLN A 166 -12.32 1.76 3.54
CA GLN A 166 -11.59 1.43 4.76
C GLN A 166 -10.57 2.52 5.11
N LEU A 167 -9.82 2.99 4.11
CA LEU A 167 -8.86 4.08 4.31
C LEU A 167 -9.58 5.41 4.60
N HIS A 168 -10.70 5.69 3.94
CA HIS A 168 -11.49 6.88 4.19
C HIS A 168 -12.00 6.94 5.62
N GLU A 169 -12.56 5.86 6.15
CA GLU A 169 -13.04 5.81 7.54
C GLU A 169 -11.90 5.94 8.56
N ILE A 170 -10.74 5.35 8.27
CA ILE A 170 -9.57 5.51 9.15
C ILE A 170 -9.04 6.95 9.08
N LEU A 171 -9.04 7.59 7.91
CA LEU A 171 -8.53 8.95 7.72
C LEU A 171 -9.55 10.05 8.07
N LYS A 172 -10.81 9.68 8.33
CA LYS A 172 -11.84 10.59 8.84
C LYS A 172 -11.38 11.18 10.17
N VAL A 173 -11.56 12.48 10.37
CA VAL A 173 -11.28 13.12 11.66
C VAL A 173 -12.37 14.15 11.94
N ALA A 174 -12.89 14.11 13.17
CA ALA A 174 -14.03 14.92 13.59
C ALA A 174 -15.24 14.76 12.65
N GLY A 175 -15.48 13.53 12.17
CA GLY A 175 -16.65 13.20 11.34
C GLY A 175 -16.57 13.64 9.87
N LYS A 176 -15.46 14.24 9.43
CA LYS A 176 -15.28 14.68 8.04
C LYS A 176 -14.20 13.91 7.30
N TYR A 177 -14.47 13.57 6.04
CA TYR A 177 -13.45 13.08 5.11
C TYR A 177 -12.49 14.20 4.77
N ARG A 178 -11.21 14.05 5.13
CA ARG A 178 -10.18 15.09 4.97
C ARG A 178 -9.39 14.96 3.68
N PHE A 179 -9.27 13.75 3.15
CA PHE A 179 -8.40 13.44 2.01
C PHE A 179 -9.14 12.60 0.98
N VAL A 180 -8.75 12.79 -0.27
CA VAL A 180 -9.19 11.97 -1.40
C VAL A 180 -8.18 10.83 -1.55
N VAL A 181 -8.68 9.60 -1.39
CA VAL A 181 -7.89 8.36 -1.51
C VAL A 181 -8.66 7.40 -2.39
N GLY A 182 -8.22 7.23 -3.63
CA GLY A 182 -8.89 6.35 -4.59
C GLY A 182 -7.91 5.61 -5.47
N ASP A 183 -8.46 4.73 -6.30
CA ASP A 183 -7.73 3.78 -7.14
C ASP A 183 -6.81 4.43 -8.19
N TYR A 184 -6.91 5.75 -8.39
CA TYR A 184 -5.97 6.48 -9.25
C TYR A 184 -4.52 6.46 -8.77
N SER A 185 -4.30 6.17 -7.49
CA SER A 185 -2.97 6.06 -6.89
C SER A 185 -2.68 4.63 -6.45
N LEU A 186 -1.53 4.11 -6.89
CA LEU A 186 -1.03 2.81 -6.47
C LEU A 186 -0.38 2.84 -5.09
N ALA A 187 -0.17 4.04 -4.50
CA ALA A 187 0.61 4.20 -3.29
C ALA A 187 0.09 3.39 -2.10
N ALA A 188 -1.23 3.37 -1.90
CA ALA A 188 -1.83 2.61 -0.81
C ALA A 188 -1.70 1.08 -0.98
N ALA A 189 -1.59 0.59 -2.21
CA ALA A 189 -1.32 -0.82 -2.47
C ALA A 189 0.18 -1.13 -2.32
N ASP A 190 1.05 -0.29 -2.88
CA ASP A 190 2.51 -0.46 -2.86
C ASP A 190 3.12 -0.53 -1.45
N PHE A 191 2.46 0.09 -0.47
CA PHE A 191 2.86 0.10 0.94
C PHE A 191 2.21 -0.96 1.81
N ALA A 192 1.41 -1.87 1.25
CA ALA A 192 0.82 -2.98 1.99
C ALA A 192 1.91 -3.97 2.42
N SER A 193 2.27 -4.00 3.70
CA SER A 193 3.31 -4.86 4.24
C SER A 193 2.85 -6.30 4.38
N PHE A 194 3.66 -7.26 3.93
CA PHE A 194 3.42 -8.69 4.15
C PHE A 194 4.73 -9.47 4.34
N MET A 195 4.59 -10.77 4.63
CA MET A 195 5.70 -11.70 4.72
C MET A 195 5.83 -12.50 3.43
N ILE A 196 7.06 -12.74 2.99
CA ILE A 196 7.37 -13.81 2.04
C ILE A 196 8.12 -14.92 2.77
N TYR A 197 7.98 -16.15 2.29
CA TYR A 197 8.72 -17.30 2.82
C TYR A 197 9.46 -18.06 1.73
N ASN A 198 10.65 -18.58 2.05
CA ASN A 198 11.44 -19.39 1.15
C ASN A 198 10.89 -20.82 1.12
N LYS A 199 10.31 -21.23 -0.02
CA LYS A 199 9.68 -22.55 -0.19
C LYS A 199 10.68 -23.70 -0.07
N THR A 200 11.88 -23.53 -0.64
CA THR A 200 12.93 -24.56 -0.56
C THR A 200 13.36 -24.79 0.88
N MET A 201 13.56 -23.70 1.63
CA MET A 201 13.94 -23.77 3.04
C MET A 201 12.79 -24.31 3.92
N ALA A 202 11.54 -23.97 3.61
CA ALA A 202 10.38 -24.54 4.28
C ALA A 202 10.35 -26.08 4.12
N ASP A 203 10.59 -26.58 2.91
CA ASP A 203 10.66 -28.02 2.64
C ASP A 203 11.82 -28.69 3.40
N GLU A 204 13.00 -28.07 3.46
CA GLU A 204 14.16 -28.56 4.24
C GLU A 204 13.83 -28.73 5.73
N PHE A 205 13.02 -27.83 6.28
CA PHE A 205 12.55 -27.89 7.67
C PHE A 205 11.24 -28.68 7.84
N SER A 206 10.74 -29.32 6.79
CA SER A 206 9.47 -30.05 6.79
C SER A 206 8.27 -29.18 7.22
N ILE A 207 8.33 -27.88 6.92
CA ILE A 207 7.23 -26.93 7.09
C ILE A 207 6.33 -27.03 5.87
N SER A 208 5.06 -27.37 6.08
CA SER A 208 4.06 -27.49 5.02
C SER A 208 2.72 -26.91 5.48
N GLY A 209 1.82 -26.61 4.53
CA GLY A 209 0.48 -26.13 4.85
C GLY A 209 0.42 -24.70 5.40
N LEU A 210 1.41 -23.84 5.10
CA LEU A 210 1.40 -22.44 5.55
C LEU A 210 0.16 -21.68 5.08
N TYR A 211 -0.27 -21.88 3.83
CA TYR A 211 -1.51 -21.27 3.32
C TYR A 211 -2.77 -21.78 4.02
N ASP A 212 -2.82 -23.08 4.33
CA ASP A 212 -3.95 -23.65 5.07
C ASP A 212 -4.01 -23.13 6.50
N LEU A 213 -2.86 -22.92 7.15
CA LEU A 213 -2.81 -22.23 8.45
C LEU A 213 -3.38 -20.82 8.36
N VAL A 214 -3.13 -20.10 7.26
CA VAL A 214 -3.73 -18.78 7.05
C VAL A 214 -5.25 -18.90 6.93
N ARG A 215 -5.74 -19.76 6.04
CA ARG A 215 -7.18 -19.98 5.78
C ARG A 215 -7.95 -20.44 7.02
N GLU A 216 -7.33 -21.29 7.83
CA GLU A 216 -7.92 -21.82 9.06
C GLU A 216 -7.79 -20.85 10.26
N GLY A 217 -7.15 -19.70 10.08
CA GLY A 217 -6.96 -18.71 11.14
C GLY A 217 -5.92 -19.11 12.20
N LYS A 218 -5.04 -20.07 11.88
CA LYS A 218 -4.03 -20.66 12.77
C LYS A 218 -2.62 -20.09 12.56
N TRP A 219 -2.46 -19.18 11.61
CA TRP A 219 -1.22 -18.43 11.43
C TRP A 219 -1.09 -17.33 12.49
N THR A 220 -0.46 -17.68 13.62
CA THR A 220 -0.30 -16.83 14.82
C THR A 220 1.17 -16.50 15.07
N LEU A 221 1.45 -15.51 15.94
CA LEU A 221 2.81 -15.15 16.33
C LEU A 221 3.59 -16.34 16.88
N ASP A 222 2.93 -17.20 17.65
CA ASP A 222 3.55 -18.42 18.19
C ASP A 222 3.89 -19.43 17.10
N LYS A 223 3.01 -19.60 16.10
CA LYS A 223 3.27 -20.50 14.96
C LYS A 223 4.39 -19.96 14.08
N PHE A 224 4.41 -18.65 13.85
CA PHE A 224 5.51 -17.96 13.17
C PHE A 224 6.83 -18.16 13.92
N ALA A 225 6.86 -17.93 15.24
CA ALA A 225 8.06 -18.10 16.07
C ALA A 225 8.57 -19.54 16.06
N GLU A 226 7.68 -20.54 16.14
CA GLU A 226 8.00 -21.96 16.06
C GLU A 226 8.79 -22.29 14.78
N TYR A 227 8.29 -21.83 13.63
CA TYR A 227 8.93 -22.09 12.34
C TYR A 227 10.18 -21.25 12.10
N ALA A 228 10.14 -19.96 12.46
CA ALA A 228 11.28 -19.08 12.25
C ALA A 228 12.52 -19.54 13.04
N LYS A 229 12.34 -20.12 14.24
CA LYS A 229 13.42 -20.72 15.03
C LYS A 229 14.17 -21.83 14.33
N LEU A 230 13.50 -22.64 13.49
CA LEU A 230 14.13 -23.77 12.81
C LEU A 230 15.24 -23.32 11.86
N ALA A 231 15.12 -22.11 11.31
CA ALA A 231 16.07 -21.55 10.37
C ALA A 231 17.32 -20.95 11.03
N VAL A 232 17.25 -20.58 12.30
CA VAL A 232 18.36 -19.93 13.02
C VAL A 232 19.56 -20.88 13.09
N SER A 233 20.67 -20.48 12.48
CA SER A 233 21.90 -21.27 12.48
C SER A 233 23.12 -20.40 12.29
N ASP A 234 24.09 -20.55 13.20
CA ASP A 234 25.48 -20.12 13.03
C ASP A 234 26.13 -21.02 11.95
N LEU A 235 26.31 -20.48 10.74
CA LEU A 235 26.78 -21.23 9.58
C LEU A 235 28.31 -21.36 9.56
N ASP A 236 29.03 -20.39 10.13
CA ASP A 236 30.49 -20.37 10.11
C ASP A 236 31.14 -20.92 11.40
N GLY A 237 30.33 -21.16 12.43
CA GLY A 237 30.70 -21.77 13.71
C GLY A 237 31.47 -20.82 14.63
N ASN A 238 31.39 -19.51 14.42
CA ASN A 238 32.17 -18.51 15.15
C ASN A 238 31.51 -18.09 16.50
N GLN A 239 30.31 -18.61 16.80
CA GLN A 239 29.48 -18.32 17.98
C GLN A 239 28.93 -16.88 18.04
N LYS A 240 28.84 -16.19 16.90
CA LYS A 240 28.27 -14.87 16.75
C LYS A 240 27.37 -14.85 15.53
N MET A 241 26.10 -14.55 15.75
CA MET A 241 25.14 -14.38 14.65
C MET A 241 25.43 -13.05 13.92
N ASP A 242 25.89 -13.12 12.67
CA ASP A 242 26.08 -11.99 11.77
C ASP A 242 25.57 -12.26 10.34
N ALA A 243 25.87 -11.37 9.38
CA ALA A 243 25.40 -11.47 8.00
C ALA A 243 25.88 -12.74 7.24
N SER A 244 26.80 -13.52 7.83
CA SER A 244 27.28 -14.80 7.29
C SER A 244 26.39 -15.99 7.69
N ASP A 245 25.41 -15.77 8.56
CA ASP A 245 24.57 -16.79 9.17
C ASP A 245 23.17 -16.87 8.56
N ARG A 246 22.36 -17.77 9.10
CA ARG A 246 20.96 -17.96 8.70
C ARG A 246 20.00 -17.55 9.80
N TYR A 247 18.92 -16.86 9.42
CA TYR A 247 17.93 -16.29 10.32
C TYR A 247 16.52 -16.76 9.99
N GLY A 248 15.64 -16.72 11.00
CA GLY A 248 14.22 -16.99 10.80
C GLY A 248 13.50 -15.87 10.08
N TYR A 249 13.87 -14.62 10.33
CA TYR A 249 13.22 -13.45 9.74
C TYR A 249 14.20 -12.31 9.45
N VAL A 250 14.05 -11.66 8.29
CA VAL A 250 14.82 -10.47 7.92
C VAL A 250 13.90 -9.30 7.57
N SER A 251 14.15 -8.16 8.20
CA SER A 251 13.49 -6.87 7.99
C SER A 251 14.26 -5.79 8.76
N VAL A 252 13.92 -4.52 8.57
CA VAL A 252 14.56 -3.41 9.28
C VAL A 252 13.86 -3.13 10.62
N ALA A 253 14.61 -2.57 11.58
CA ALA A 253 14.10 -2.29 12.93
C ALA A 253 12.87 -1.34 12.94
N TYR A 254 12.71 -0.56 11.87
CA TYR A 254 11.55 0.31 11.65
C TYR A 254 10.26 -0.45 11.38
N ASP A 255 10.34 -1.57 10.66
CA ASP A 255 9.19 -2.31 10.15
C ASP A 255 8.76 -3.41 11.11
N VAL A 256 9.73 -4.20 11.61
CA VAL A 256 9.49 -5.39 12.45
C VAL A 256 8.45 -5.18 13.57
N PRO A 257 8.61 -4.19 14.49
CA PRO A 257 7.71 -4.09 15.63
C PRO A 257 6.30 -3.64 15.23
N ILE A 258 6.17 -2.75 14.24
CA ILE A 258 4.87 -2.21 13.83
C ILE A 258 4.12 -3.21 12.96
N ASP A 259 4.77 -3.86 11.99
CA ASP A 259 4.09 -4.83 11.13
C ASP A 259 3.52 -5.99 11.95
N LEU A 260 4.31 -6.55 12.88
CA LEU A 260 3.88 -7.65 13.74
C LEU A 260 2.81 -7.20 14.75
N ALA A 261 2.93 -6.01 15.32
CA ALA A 261 1.94 -5.51 16.28
C ALA A 261 0.58 -5.26 15.59
N LEU A 262 0.58 -4.63 14.41
CA LEU A 262 -0.64 -4.40 13.66
C LEU A 262 -1.25 -5.73 13.17
N GLY A 263 -0.43 -6.69 12.72
CA GLY A 263 -0.85 -8.06 12.40
C GLY A 263 -1.47 -8.80 13.58
N ALA A 264 -0.95 -8.58 14.79
CA ALA A 264 -1.51 -9.06 16.06
C ALA A 264 -2.75 -8.27 16.55
N GLY A 265 -3.29 -7.40 15.70
CA GLY A 265 -4.55 -6.71 15.94
C GLY A 265 -4.47 -5.76 17.13
N VAL A 266 -3.33 -5.12 17.35
CA VAL A 266 -3.22 -3.99 18.29
C VAL A 266 -3.01 -2.68 17.53
N ARG A 267 -3.44 -1.59 18.14
CA ARG A 267 -3.25 -0.22 17.66
C ARG A 267 -2.71 0.61 18.81
N LEU A 268 -1.86 1.57 18.49
CA LEU A 268 -1.28 2.50 19.46
C LEU A 268 -2.24 3.67 19.74
N PHE A 269 -3.16 3.90 18.82
CA PHE A 269 -4.16 4.96 18.88
C PHE A 269 -5.57 4.41 18.59
N SER A 270 -6.57 5.11 19.13
CA SER A 270 -7.99 4.88 18.85
C SER A 270 -8.65 6.19 18.43
N LYS A 271 -9.97 6.14 18.24
CA LYS A 271 -10.81 7.33 18.17
C LYS A 271 -11.78 7.38 19.34
N ASP A 272 -12.10 8.58 19.80
CA ASP A 272 -13.15 8.81 20.80
C ASP A 272 -14.56 8.88 20.16
N GLU A 273 -15.57 9.20 20.98
CA GLU A 273 -16.96 9.33 20.54
C GLU A 273 -17.21 10.47 19.51
N ASN A 274 -16.26 11.41 19.38
CA ASN A 274 -16.31 12.53 18.45
C ASN A 274 -15.41 12.30 17.23
N ASP A 275 -14.91 11.08 17.01
CA ASP A 275 -14.01 10.74 15.91
C ASP A 275 -12.65 11.49 16.00
N LEU A 276 -12.24 11.85 17.23
CA LEU A 276 -10.94 12.47 17.52
C LEU A 276 -9.91 11.41 17.94
N ILE A 277 -8.66 11.62 17.54
CA ILE A 277 -7.59 10.65 17.70
C ILE A 277 -7.12 10.62 19.17
N THR A 278 -7.06 9.43 19.77
CA THR A 278 -6.66 9.25 21.17
C THR A 278 -5.48 8.29 21.28
N TYR A 279 -4.49 8.63 22.10
CA TYR A 279 -3.34 7.77 22.38
C TYR A 279 -3.68 6.76 23.49
N VAL A 280 -3.58 5.46 23.20
CA VAL A 280 -4.01 4.39 24.13
C VAL A 280 -2.89 3.41 24.48
N ALA A 281 -1.81 3.37 23.69
CA ALA A 281 -0.71 2.42 23.84
C ALA A 281 -0.12 2.26 25.25
N PRO A 282 0.12 3.32 26.07
CA PRO A 282 0.85 3.15 27.33
C PRO A 282 0.06 2.41 28.42
N THR A 283 -1.26 2.30 28.29
CA THR A 283 -2.14 1.70 29.30
C THR A 283 -2.88 0.45 28.81
N ASP A 284 -2.76 0.10 27.54
CA ASP A 284 -3.38 -1.09 26.95
C ASP A 284 -2.52 -2.34 27.21
N GLU A 285 -3.02 -3.24 28.06
CA GLU A 285 -2.35 -4.49 28.42
C GLU A 285 -2.04 -5.36 27.19
N LYS A 286 -2.95 -5.43 26.21
CA LYS A 286 -2.74 -6.24 25.00
C LYS A 286 -1.62 -5.64 24.15
N VAL A 287 -1.54 -4.32 24.04
CA VAL A 287 -0.42 -3.65 23.33
C VAL A 287 0.90 -4.01 24.01
N ILE A 288 0.99 -3.90 25.33
CA ILE A 288 2.20 -4.20 26.09
C ILE A 288 2.62 -5.67 25.89
N ASP A 289 1.68 -6.61 25.99
CA ASP A 289 1.94 -8.05 25.83
C ASP A 289 2.42 -8.40 24.42
N VAL A 290 1.79 -7.82 23.38
CA VAL A 290 2.19 -8.03 21.99
C VAL A 290 3.62 -7.54 21.74
N PHE A 291 3.95 -6.32 22.20
CA PHE A 291 5.30 -5.78 22.04
C PHE A 291 6.33 -6.62 22.80
N ASN A 292 6.05 -7.05 24.03
CA ASN A 292 6.92 -7.95 24.78
C ASN A 292 7.17 -9.26 24.02
N ARG A 293 6.10 -9.88 23.49
CA ARG A 293 6.19 -11.12 22.72
C ARG A 293 7.01 -10.95 21.45
N ILE A 294 6.85 -9.84 20.71
CA ILE A 294 7.66 -9.54 19.54
C ILE A 294 9.15 -9.51 19.91
N TRP A 295 9.49 -8.83 21.01
CA TRP A 295 10.87 -8.75 21.46
C TRP A 295 11.43 -10.11 21.90
N GLU A 296 10.64 -10.95 22.56
CA GLU A 296 11.03 -12.33 22.89
C GLU A 296 11.39 -13.11 21.62
N ILE A 297 10.53 -13.07 20.59
CA ILE A 297 10.78 -13.77 19.33
C ILE A 297 12.01 -13.21 18.63
N MET A 298 12.16 -11.89 18.54
CA MET A 298 13.25 -11.30 17.76
C MET A 298 14.61 -11.43 18.44
N TRP A 299 14.68 -11.20 19.76
CA TRP A 299 15.93 -11.12 20.52
C TRP A 299 16.24 -12.35 21.36
N ASP A 300 15.26 -12.90 22.08
CA ASP A 300 15.52 -14.00 23.03
C ASP A 300 15.61 -15.34 22.28
N ASP A 301 14.77 -15.49 21.26
CA ASP A 301 14.79 -16.62 20.33
C ASP A 301 15.78 -16.44 19.17
N GLY A 302 16.38 -15.25 19.02
CA GLY A 302 17.41 -14.94 18.01
C GLY A 302 16.93 -15.04 16.56
N VAL A 303 15.62 -14.92 16.32
CA VAL A 303 14.99 -15.12 15.01
C VAL A 303 15.40 -14.07 13.98
N TRP A 304 15.67 -12.83 14.43
CA TRP A 304 15.84 -11.68 13.56
C TRP A 304 17.29 -11.28 13.33
N HIS A 305 17.62 -10.97 12.07
CA HIS A 305 18.90 -10.36 11.74
C HIS A 305 18.93 -8.87 12.16
N VAL A 306 19.67 -8.60 13.24
CA VAL A 306 19.81 -7.25 13.78
C VAL A 306 20.88 -6.47 13.01
N ASN A 307 20.47 -5.51 12.18
CA ASN A 307 21.38 -4.47 11.68
C ASN A 307 21.29 -3.22 12.58
N THR A 308 22.38 -2.92 13.28
CA THR A 308 22.46 -1.76 14.18
C THR A 308 23.03 -0.50 13.53
N ALA A 309 23.60 -0.61 12.33
CA ALA A 309 24.26 0.48 11.63
C ALA A 309 23.28 1.38 10.87
N ASN A 310 22.30 0.80 10.18
CA ASN A 310 21.29 1.52 9.39
C ASN A 310 19.96 0.73 9.31
N ASP A 311 18.94 1.33 8.67
CA ASP A 311 17.70 0.63 8.27
C ASP A 311 17.72 0.43 6.74
N ASP A 312 18.67 -0.34 6.22
CA ASP A 312 18.71 -0.67 4.80
C ASP A 312 17.86 -1.92 4.49
N ARG A 313 16.70 -1.71 3.88
CA ARG A 313 15.81 -2.81 3.47
C ARG A 313 16.40 -3.70 2.40
N LEU A 314 17.22 -3.15 1.49
CA LEU A 314 17.85 -3.94 0.42
C LEU A 314 18.90 -4.87 1.00
N GLU A 315 19.64 -4.44 2.02
CA GLU A 315 20.59 -5.29 2.75
C GLU A 315 19.89 -6.47 3.43
N GLN A 316 18.76 -6.21 4.11
CA GLN A 316 17.95 -7.26 4.74
C GLN A 316 17.36 -8.22 3.71
N LEU A 317 16.82 -7.70 2.61
CA LEU A 317 16.24 -8.50 1.54
C LEU A 317 17.30 -9.35 0.82
N LYS A 318 18.55 -8.86 0.75
CA LYS A 318 19.66 -9.62 0.17
C LYS A 318 19.89 -10.95 0.89
N LEU A 319 19.81 -10.98 2.23
CA LEU A 319 19.91 -12.22 3.00
C LEU A 319 18.82 -13.22 2.59
N PHE A 320 17.59 -12.75 2.35
CA PHE A 320 16.54 -13.61 1.84
C PHE A 320 16.86 -14.16 0.44
N THR A 321 17.28 -13.29 -0.49
CA THR A 321 17.61 -13.70 -1.87
C THR A 321 18.85 -14.59 -1.95
N ASP A 322 19.71 -14.58 -0.93
CA ASP A 322 20.88 -15.45 -0.81
C ASP A 322 20.57 -16.79 -0.09
N ASN A 323 19.29 -17.10 0.15
CA ASN A 323 18.84 -18.28 0.92
C ASN A 323 19.33 -18.30 2.38
N GLN A 324 19.54 -17.13 3.00
CA GLN A 324 19.93 -16.98 4.41
C GLN A 324 18.77 -16.62 5.33
N SER A 325 17.53 -16.58 4.83
CA SER A 325 16.37 -16.43 5.69
C SER A 325 15.14 -17.21 5.24
N LEU A 326 14.39 -17.72 6.22
CA LEU A 326 13.13 -18.41 5.98
C LEU A 326 12.01 -17.43 5.63
N PHE A 327 11.88 -16.34 6.40
CA PHE A 327 10.86 -15.31 6.20
C PHE A 327 11.49 -13.95 5.93
N ALA A 328 10.86 -13.11 5.12
CA ALA A 328 11.28 -11.74 4.92
C ALA A 328 10.09 -10.79 4.81
N TYR A 329 10.33 -9.53 5.17
CA TYR A 329 9.42 -8.43 4.86
C TYR A 329 9.37 -8.17 3.35
N ALA A 330 8.18 -7.89 2.83
CA ALA A 330 7.98 -7.40 1.48
C ALA A 330 6.73 -6.50 1.37
N THR A 331 6.62 -5.84 0.22
CA THR A 331 5.43 -5.11 -0.23
C THR A 331 5.20 -5.40 -1.71
N PRO A 332 4.05 -5.03 -2.31
CA PRO A 332 3.85 -5.19 -3.74
C PRO A 332 4.88 -4.43 -4.58
N PHE A 333 5.31 -3.25 -4.12
CA PHE A 333 6.40 -2.52 -4.77
C PHE A 333 7.70 -3.34 -4.77
N ILE A 334 8.07 -3.97 -3.64
CA ILE A 334 9.27 -4.81 -3.56
C ILE A 334 9.13 -6.05 -4.46
N LEU A 335 7.94 -6.64 -4.57
CA LEU A 335 7.66 -7.76 -5.47
C LEU A 335 7.93 -7.41 -6.94
N THR A 336 7.34 -6.29 -7.38
CA THR A 336 7.37 -5.85 -8.78
C THR A 336 8.69 -5.23 -9.20
N THR A 337 9.55 -4.84 -8.25
CA THR A 337 10.85 -4.21 -8.53
C THR A 337 12.04 -5.11 -8.19
N THR A 338 12.20 -5.49 -6.93
CA THR A 338 13.41 -6.18 -6.45
C THR A 338 13.30 -7.70 -6.59
N LEU A 339 12.16 -8.27 -6.21
CA LEU A 339 11.99 -9.72 -6.20
C LEU A 339 11.64 -10.31 -7.57
N ARG A 340 11.30 -9.48 -8.56
CA ARG A 340 11.07 -9.95 -9.94
C ARG A 340 12.26 -10.70 -10.54
N GLU A 341 13.48 -10.34 -10.12
CA GLU A 341 14.74 -10.90 -10.63
C GLU A 341 15.33 -12.01 -9.74
N THR A 342 14.66 -12.37 -8.63
CA THR A 342 15.19 -13.37 -7.70
C THR A 342 15.15 -14.79 -8.26
N THR A 343 16.11 -15.61 -7.84
CA THR A 343 16.12 -17.06 -8.11
C THR A 343 15.47 -17.87 -7.01
N VAL A 344 15.25 -17.29 -5.83
CA VAL A 344 14.57 -17.94 -4.70
C VAL A 344 13.12 -18.22 -5.07
N ASP A 345 12.68 -19.45 -4.85
CA ASP A 345 11.26 -19.79 -4.91
C ASP A 345 10.61 -19.43 -3.58
N PHE A 346 9.61 -18.56 -3.62
CA PHE A 346 8.97 -18.02 -2.44
C PHE A 346 7.45 -18.07 -2.54
N GLY A 347 6.78 -17.97 -1.39
CA GLY A 347 5.34 -17.74 -1.30
C GLY A 347 5.04 -16.50 -0.45
N VAL A 348 3.78 -16.04 -0.45
CA VAL A 348 3.33 -14.82 0.24
C VAL A 348 2.41 -15.18 1.41
N LEU A 349 2.56 -14.50 2.54
CA LEU A 349 1.72 -14.67 3.74
C LEU A 349 1.38 -13.31 4.35
N PRO A 350 0.18 -13.13 4.90
CA PRO A 350 -0.08 -11.98 5.77
C PRO A 350 0.80 -12.04 7.02
N PHE A 351 0.97 -10.90 7.70
CA PHE A 351 1.54 -10.91 9.04
C PHE A 351 0.66 -11.73 9.99
N PRO A 352 1.27 -12.50 10.92
CA PRO A 352 0.54 -13.42 11.79
C PRO A 352 -0.37 -12.70 12.78
N LYS A 353 -1.44 -13.39 13.17
CA LYS A 353 -2.37 -12.97 14.23
C LYS A 353 -1.72 -13.04 15.61
N TRP A 354 -2.33 -12.40 16.60
CA TRP A 354 -1.94 -12.58 18.01
C TRP A 354 -2.13 -14.05 18.44
N ASP A 355 -3.34 -14.56 18.28
CA ASP A 355 -3.76 -15.91 18.59
C ASP A 355 -4.90 -16.34 17.65
N GLU A 356 -5.37 -17.59 17.78
CA GLU A 356 -6.48 -18.13 16.98
C GLU A 356 -7.84 -17.47 17.29
N LYS A 357 -7.96 -16.68 18.37
CA LYS A 357 -9.21 -15.96 18.71
C LYS A 357 -9.35 -14.66 17.92
N GLN A 358 -8.25 -14.11 17.41
CA GLN A 358 -8.31 -12.98 16.51
C GLN A 358 -8.97 -13.40 15.19
N GLU A 359 -10.11 -12.79 14.87
CA GLU A 359 -10.91 -13.18 13.69
C GLU A 359 -10.21 -12.83 12.38
N ASN A 360 -9.71 -11.59 12.26
CA ASN A 360 -9.21 -11.05 10.99
C ASN A 360 -7.68 -10.97 10.94
N TYR A 361 -7.12 -11.08 9.75
CA TYR A 361 -5.77 -10.60 9.47
C TYR A 361 -5.78 -9.08 9.33
N TYR A 362 -4.60 -8.50 9.45
CA TYR A 362 -4.41 -7.07 9.53
C TYR A 362 -3.08 -6.71 8.87
N THR A 363 -3.16 -5.90 7.82
CA THR A 363 -2.02 -5.49 7.01
C THR A 363 -1.70 -4.04 7.25
N ARG A 364 -0.50 -3.76 7.75
CA ARG A 364 -0.01 -2.38 7.81
C ARG A 364 0.09 -1.81 6.40
N THR A 365 -0.44 -0.61 6.20
CA THR A 365 -0.06 0.23 5.07
C THR A 365 0.76 1.40 5.61
N GLY A 366 2.08 1.38 5.40
CA GLY A 366 3.00 2.35 6.03
C GLY A 366 3.50 3.37 5.01
N GLY A 367 3.21 4.67 5.21
CA GLY A 367 3.80 5.73 4.39
C GLY A 367 3.01 6.13 3.14
N ILE A 368 1.68 5.99 3.16
CA ILE A 368 0.83 6.40 2.03
C ILE A 368 1.02 7.88 1.65
N GLU A 369 0.89 8.12 0.34
CA GLU A 369 0.67 9.45 -0.20
C GLU A 369 -0.80 9.81 -0.06
N LEU A 370 -1.07 10.99 0.47
CA LEU A 370 -2.40 11.57 0.51
C LEU A 370 -2.50 12.70 -0.49
N PHE A 371 -3.73 12.93 -0.95
CA PHE A 371 -4.02 13.92 -1.98
C PHE A 371 -5.00 14.95 -1.43
N GLY A 372 -4.80 16.21 -1.81
CA GLY A 372 -5.64 17.33 -1.40
C GLY A 372 -5.68 18.43 -2.44
N ILE A 373 -6.83 19.11 -2.51
CA ILE A 373 -7.04 20.29 -3.34
C ILE A 373 -6.83 21.53 -2.46
N SER A 374 -6.05 22.49 -2.93
CA SER A 374 -5.85 23.76 -2.21
C SER A 374 -7.18 24.44 -1.92
N TYR A 375 -7.36 24.99 -0.71
CA TYR A 375 -8.54 25.80 -0.38
C TYR A 375 -8.69 27.02 -1.29
N SER A 376 -7.58 27.52 -1.87
CA SER A 376 -7.58 28.67 -2.77
C SER A 376 -7.90 28.30 -4.23
N ASN A 377 -8.04 27.01 -4.57
CA ASN A 377 -8.27 26.53 -5.94
C ASN A 377 -9.52 27.22 -6.57
N LYS A 378 -9.39 27.69 -7.81
CA LYS A 378 -10.46 28.40 -8.56
C LYS A 378 -11.30 27.52 -9.48
N LYS A 379 -10.95 26.24 -9.58
CA LYS A 379 -11.53 25.20 -10.42
C LYS A 379 -11.99 23.96 -9.62
N PRO A 380 -12.61 24.08 -8.42
CA PRO A 380 -12.95 22.90 -7.60
C PRO A 380 -13.96 21.96 -8.28
N GLU A 381 -14.82 22.46 -9.17
CA GLU A 381 -15.73 21.61 -9.98
C GLU A 381 -14.94 20.74 -10.97
N MET A 382 -14.02 21.34 -11.74
CA MET A 382 -13.16 20.61 -12.69
C MET A 382 -12.32 19.56 -11.96
N ALA A 383 -11.73 19.94 -10.82
CA ALA A 383 -10.94 19.02 -10.01
C ALA A 383 -11.76 17.83 -9.52
N GLY A 384 -12.97 18.06 -9.00
CA GLY A 384 -13.88 17.01 -8.59
C GLY A 384 -14.26 16.05 -9.72
N VAL A 385 -14.66 16.58 -10.88
CA VAL A 385 -15.00 15.78 -12.08
C VAL A 385 -13.81 14.92 -12.55
N ILE A 386 -12.62 15.52 -12.63
CA ILE A 386 -11.42 14.83 -13.10
C ILE A 386 -11.01 13.73 -12.11
N MET A 387 -11.02 14.01 -10.81
CA MET A 387 -10.64 13.03 -9.79
C MET A 387 -11.61 11.85 -9.73
N GLU A 388 -12.91 12.10 -9.83
CA GLU A 388 -13.95 11.08 -9.89
C GLU A 388 -13.77 10.16 -11.12
N ALA A 389 -13.56 10.74 -12.30
CA ALA A 389 -13.32 9.98 -13.51
C ALA A 389 -11.99 9.21 -13.47
N MET A 390 -10.92 9.81 -12.92
CA MET A 390 -9.61 9.17 -12.79
C MET A 390 -9.68 7.97 -11.84
N ALA A 391 -10.42 8.08 -10.73
CA ALA A 391 -10.66 6.97 -9.81
C ALA A 391 -11.47 5.84 -10.47
N CYS A 392 -12.57 6.18 -11.14
CA CYS A 392 -13.43 5.20 -11.81
C CYS A 392 -12.71 4.45 -12.93
N ASP A 393 -11.97 5.16 -13.79
CA ASP A 393 -11.22 4.53 -14.88
C ASP A 393 -10.08 3.66 -14.32
N SER A 394 -9.41 4.12 -13.26
CA SER A 394 -8.37 3.32 -12.60
C SER A 394 -8.92 2.04 -12.01
N TYR A 395 -10.07 2.08 -11.34
CA TYR A 395 -10.72 0.88 -10.80
C TYR A 395 -11.04 -0.15 -11.88
N ASN A 396 -11.53 0.32 -13.04
CA ASN A 396 -11.88 -0.57 -14.15
C ASN A 396 -10.65 -1.12 -14.90
N ASN A 397 -9.52 -0.38 -14.93
CA ASN A 397 -8.39 -0.72 -15.80
C ASN A 397 -7.03 -0.78 -15.07
N LEU A 398 -6.64 0.27 -14.35
CA LEU A 398 -5.33 0.34 -13.66
C LEU A 398 -5.22 -0.65 -12.50
N THR A 399 -6.26 -0.75 -11.66
CA THR A 399 -6.29 -1.68 -10.52
C THR A 399 -6.15 -3.13 -11.01
N PRO A 400 -6.91 -3.61 -12.01
CA PRO A 400 -6.66 -4.92 -12.63
C PRO A 400 -5.24 -5.08 -13.20
N ALA A 401 -4.73 -4.09 -13.92
CA ALA A 401 -3.36 -4.13 -14.47
C ALA A 401 -2.30 -4.22 -13.35
N TYR A 402 -2.54 -3.59 -12.21
CA TYR A 402 -1.70 -3.67 -11.02
C TYR A 402 -1.68 -5.05 -10.40
N TYR A 403 -2.85 -5.67 -10.24
CA TYR A 403 -2.93 -7.06 -9.81
C TYR A 403 -2.21 -7.97 -10.79
N ASP A 404 -2.44 -7.83 -12.10
CA ASP A 404 -1.75 -8.62 -13.11
C ASP A 404 -0.22 -8.45 -13.03
N ALA A 405 0.29 -7.23 -12.90
CA ALA A 405 1.73 -7.00 -12.76
C ALA A 405 2.31 -7.65 -11.48
N THR A 406 1.57 -7.57 -10.37
CA THR A 406 2.01 -8.09 -9.06
C THR A 406 1.93 -9.62 -8.99
N LEU A 407 0.88 -10.22 -9.54
CA LEU A 407 0.62 -11.66 -9.53
C LEU A 407 1.43 -12.43 -10.58
N ASN A 408 1.92 -11.76 -11.63
CA ASN A 408 2.76 -12.41 -12.64
C ASN A 408 4.25 -12.51 -12.25
N VAL A 409 4.65 -12.02 -11.08
CA VAL A 409 6.00 -12.19 -10.54
C VAL A 409 6.25 -13.67 -10.23
N LYS A 410 7.47 -14.16 -10.51
CA LYS A 410 7.82 -15.60 -10.51
C LYS A 410 7.44 -16.36 -9.23
N GLY A 411 7.37 -15.69 -8.07
CA GLY A 411 6.98 -16.28 -6.77
C GLY A 411 5.53 -16.07 -6.33
N THR A 412 4.69 -15.40 -7.14
CA THR A 412 3.27 -15.15 -6.82
C THR A 412 2.29 -15.78 -7.81
N ARG A 413 2.81 -16.60 -8.74
CA ARG A 413 2.02 -17.23 -9.82
C ARG A 413 1.14 -18.40 -9.36
N ASP A 414 1.36 -18.93 -8.16
CA ASP A 414 0.48 -19.96 -7.61
C ASP A 414 -0.83 -19.36 -7.09
N GLU A 415 -1.93 -20.10 -7.27
CA GLU A 415 -3.27 -19.67 -6.87
C GLU A 415 -3.36 -19.32 -5.38
N ASP A 416 -2.57 -20.00 -4.54
CA ASP A 416 -2.52 -19.73 -3.11
C ASP A 416 -1.93 -18.33 -2.81
N SER A 417 -0.82 -17.96 -3.45
CA SER A 417 -0.20 -16.64 -3.27
C SER A 417 -1.10 -15.50 -3.75
N VAL A 418 -1.88 -15.73 -4.81
CA VAL A 418 -2.90 -14.78 -5.29
C VAL A 418 -3.95 -14.54 -4.21
N GLU A 419 -4.48 -15.62 -3.63
CA GLU A 419 -5.45 -15.53 -2.52
C GLU A 419 -4.85 -14.81 -1.30
N MET A 420 -3.60 -15.11 -0.94
CA MET A 420 -2.94 -14.45 0.19
C MET A 420 -2.78 -12.94 -0.04
N LEU A 421 -2.40 -12.52 -1.26
CA LEU A 421 -2.31 -11.11 -1.62
C LEU A 421 -3.66 -10.41 -1.56
N GLN A 422 -4.74 -11.08 -1.97
CA GLN A 422 -6.10 -10.54 -1.82
C GLN A 422 -6.44 -10.33 -0.34
N ILE A 423 -6.20 -11.33 0.52
CA ILE A 423 -6.39 -11.19 1.98
C ILE A 423 -5.58 -10.01 2.53
N ILE A 424 -4.33 -9.84 2.09
CA ILE A 424 -3.45 -8.75 2.51
C ILE A 424 -4.04 -7.38 2.12
N LEU A 425 -4.47 -7.23 0.87
CA LEU A 425 -4.97 -5.95 0.35
C LEU A 425 -6.37 -5.61 0.91
N ASP A 426 -7.21 -6.61 1.20
CA ASP A 426 -8.53 -6.40 1.80
C ASP A 426 -8.46 -6.15 3.32
N SER A 427 -7.32 -6.46 3.96
CA SER A 427 -7.12 -6.28 5.40
C SER A 427 -6.24 -5.09 5.77
N ARG A 428 -6.08 -4.13 4.85
CA ARG A 428 -5.22 -2.95 5.04
C ARG A 428 -5.72 -2.04 6.14
N ILE A 429 -4.83 -1.64 7.03
CA ILE A 429 -5.12 -0.74 8.14
C ILE A 429 -4.02 0.32 8.29
N HIS A 430 -4.34 1.33 9.08
CA HIS A 430 -3.38 2.34 9.52
C HIS A 430 -3.40 2.50 11.04
N ASP A 431 -2.28 3.00 11.55
CA ASP A 431 -2.13 3.46 12.91
C ASP A 431 -1.56 4.89 12.91
N TYR A 432 -2.10 5.76 13.76
CA TYR A 432 -1.67 7.15 13.83
C TYR A 432 -0.23 7.33 14.32
N GLY A 433 0.32 6.35 15.06
CA GLY A 433 1.71 6.35 15.53
C GLY A 433 2.74 6.10 14.43
N ASP A 434 2.36 5.32 13.42
CA ASP A 434 3.19 5.09 12.23
C ASP A 434 3.05 6.19 11.18
N THR A 435 1.99 6.99 11.28
CA THR A 435 1.59 7.95 10.26
C THR A 435 1.70 9.39 10.79
N LEU A 436 0.64 9.93 11.38
CA LEU A 436 0.57 11.29 11.91
C LEU A 436 1.70 11.61 12.89
N LEU A 437 1.98 10.68 13.79
CA LEU A 437 2.92 10.79 14.89
C LEU A 437 4.20 10.00 14.64
N PHE A 438 4.53 9.77 13.37
CA PHE A 438 5.78 9.13 12.94
C PHE A 438 7.02 9.80 13.57
N GLY A 439 7.03 11.14 13.63
CA GLY A 439 8.13 11.94 14.19
C GLY A 439 8.18 11.97 15.72
N GLU A 440 7.14 11.46 16.37
CA GLU A 440 6.93 11.50 17.82
C GLU A 440 7.10 10.13 18.44
N LEU A 441 6.65 9.07 17.74
CA LEU A 441 6.56 7.72 18.29
C LEU A 441 7.38 6.70 17.50
N ASN A 442 7.06 6.43 16.23
CA ASN A 442 7.71 5.30 15.54
C ASN A 442 9.24 5.50 15.39
N SER A 443 9.68 6.51 14.63
CA SER A 443 11.09 6.70 14.33
C SER A 443 11.97 6.97 15.58
N PRO A 444 11.57 7.84 16.53
CA PRO A 444 12.41 8.16 17.70
C PRO A 444 12.30 7.19 18.87
N ILE A 445 11.23 6.38 18.97
CA ILE A 445 11.01 5.51 20.13
C ILE A 445 11.01 4.05 19.69
N ILE A 446 9.99 3.61 18.95
CA ILE A 446 9.72 2.19 18.69
C ILE A 446 10.90 1.53 17.96
N LYS A 447 11.34 2.15 16.87
CA LYS A 447 12.48 1.69 16.08
C LYS A 447 13.77 1.57 16.91
N PHE A 448 14.08 2.59 17.71
CA PHE A 448 15.30 2.59 18.53
C PHE A 448 15.22 1.59 19.66
N MET A 449 14.06 1.44 20.28
CA MET A 449 13.87 0.40 21.27
C MET A 449 14.11 -0.99 20.68
N MET A 450 13.58 -1.24 19.47
CA MET A 450 13.75 -2.54 18.82
C MET A 450 15.20 -2.80 18.49
N ARG A 451 15.88 -1.82 17.86
CA ARG A 451 17.30 -1.91 17.50
C ARG A 451 18.22 -2.13 18.70
N GLN A 452 17.88 -1.57 19.86
CA GLN A 452 18.74 -1.58 21.05
C GLN A 452 18.32 -2.64 22.09
N ASN A 453 17.31 -3.47 21.78
CA ASN A 453 16.71 -4.38 22.74
C ASN A 453 16.22 -3.66 24.02
N ASP A 454 15.75 -2.41 23.91
CA ASP A 454 15.23 -1.64 25.05
C ASP A 454 13.79 -2.10 25.36
N ARG A 455 13.64 -2.87 26.44
CA ARG A 455 12.37 -3.47 26.89
C ARG A 455 11.52 -2.52 27.74
N ASN A 456 11.92 -1.26 27.94
CA ASN A 456 11.22 -0.34 28.85
C ASN A 456 9.97 0.29 28.21
N PHE A 457 9.07 -0.54 27.63
CA PHE A 457 7.90 -0.11 26.87
C PHE A 457 7.07 0.94 27.60
N VAL A 458 6.53 0.58 28.78
CA VAL A 458 5.65 1.48 29.56
C VAL A 458 6.34 2.81 29.84
N SER A 459 7.59 2.79 30.30
CA SER A 459 8.31 4.02 30.62
C SER A 459 8.52 4.92 29.40
N LYS A 460 8.82 4.36 28.23
CA LYS A 460 9.07 5.14 27.00
C LYS A 460 7.78 5.70 26.43
N PHE A 461 6.74 4.89 26.37
CA PHE A 461 5.45 5.27 25.82
C PHE A 461 4.71 6.28 26.71
N THR A 462 4.75 6.12 28.05
CA THR A 462 4.26 7.14 28.99
C THR A 462 5.11 8.42 28.93
N GLY A 463 6.44 8.29 28.79
CA GLY A 463 7.32 9.45 28.64
C GLY A 463 7.04 10.32 27.41
N ALA A 464 6.44 9.74 26.37
CA ALA A 464 6.05 10.44 25.13
C ALA A 464 4.65 11.08 25.19
N GLU A 465 3.83 10.72 26.18
CA GLU A 465 2.40 11.05 26.25
C GLU A 465 2.14 12.56 26.17
N ALA A 466 2.87 13.36 26.95
CA ALA A 466 2.72 14.82 26.93
C ALA A 466 3.05 15.45 25.56
N LYS A 467 4.06 14.93 24.85
CA LYS A 467 4.43 15.40 23.50
C LYS A 467 3.34 15.02 22.51
N ILE A 468 2.90 13.77 22.54
CA ILE A 468 1.84 13.24 21.68
C ILE A 468 0.55 14.03 21.89
N GLN A 469 0.13 14.23 23.13
CA GLN A 469 -1.09 14.96 23.44
C GLN A 469 -1.03 16.41 22.94
N GLY A 470 0.09 17.11 23.09
CA GLY A 470 0.23 18.48 22.57
C GLY A 470 0.10 18.55 21.04
N VAL A 471 0.58 17.54 20.32
CA VAL A 471 0.39 17.45 18.86
C VAL A 471 -1.07 17.17 18.51
N LEU A 472 -1.71 16.21 19.20
CA LEU A 472 -3.14 15.90 19.00
C LEU A 472 -4.04 17.10 19.31
N ASP A 473 -3.78 17.82 20.41
CA ASP A 473 -4.53 19.03 20.78
C ASP A 473 -4.44 20.09 19.68
N THR A 474 -3.24 20.29 19.11
CA THR A 474 -3.03 21.22 18.00
C THR A 474 -3.82 20.79 16.76
N PHE A 475 -3.78 19.50 16.41
CA PHE A 475 -4.54 18.96 15.28
C PHE A 475 -6.05 19.10 15.48
N HIS A 476 -6.57 18.67 16.62
CA HIS A 476 -8.00 18.74 16.94
C HIS A 476 -8.51 20.18 16.96
N GLN A 477 -7.74 21.11 17.54
CA GLN A 477 -8.09 22.52 17.54
C GLN A 477 -8.13 23.08 16.12
N GLY A 478 -7.14 22.75 15.29
CA GLY A 478 -7.11 23.15 13.87
C GLY A 478 -8.36 22.67 13.12
N PHE A 479 -8.70 21.39 13.23
CA PHE A 479 -9.93 20.86 12.63
C PHE A 479 -11.19 21.54 13.17
N ALA A 480 -11.28 21.76 14.47
CA ALA A 480 -12.43 22.43 15.09
C ALA A 480 -12.60 23.90 14.68
N ASP A 481 -11.50 24.59 14.31
CA ASP A 481 -11.55 25.97 13.84
C ASP A 481 -11.93 26.08 12.36
N ASN A 482 -11.51 25.11 11.53
CA ASN A 482 -11.84 25.07 10.11
C ASN A 482 -13.26 24.57 9.82
N ASP A 483 -13.89 23.90 10.79
CA ASP A 483 -15.23 23.34 10.63
C ASP A 483 -16.37 24.31 11.07
N LYS A 484 -16.03 25.52 11.52
CA LYS A 484 -16.97 26.61 11.87
C LYS A 484 -17.20 27.54 10.68
#